data_AF-A0A844LXZ4-F1
#
_entry.id   AF-A0A844LXZ4-F1
#
_cell.length_a   1.000
_cell.length_b   1.000
_cell.length_c   1.000
_cell.angle_alpha   90.00
_cell.angle_beta   90.00
_cell.angle_gamma   90.00
#
_symmetry.space_group_name_H-M   'P 1'
#
loop_
_entity.id
_entity.type
_entity.pdbx_description
1 polymer ?
#
loop_
_entity_poly.entity_id
_entity_poly.type
_entity_poly.pdbx_seq_one_letter_code
_entity_poly.pdbx_strand_id
1 'polypeptide(L)'
;MNTAWLSQINPQTIYLILSAVVALLIWIEGEMVKATLGKLPKSRFFHLISVIDTLWFFVSISVLYWIDLNPLAMTVPLAYAIYTTGGWIYGTVLLRRSGGMPDTPEDLVIPKPLVSFGQAFSVTFFALCIFVLTKTY
;
A
#
# COMPACT_ATOMS: atom_id res chain seq x y z
N MET A 1 32.84 -13.60 6.53
CA MET A 1 31.49 -13.59 7.12
C MET A 1 30.73 -14.80 6.57
N ASN A 2 30.23 -15.68 7.45
CA ASN A 2 29.55 -16.91 7.06
C ASN A 2 28.10 -16.57 6.67
N THR A 3 27.80 -16.48 5.38
CA THR A 3 26.50 -16.07 4.82
C THR A 3 25.48 -17.22 4.72
N ALA A 4 25.78 -18.38 5.30
CA ALA A 4 24.95 -19.59 5.25
C ALA A 4 23.55 -19.45 5.88
N TRP A 5 23.27 -18.38 6.64
CA TRP A 5 21.91 -18.08 7.12
C TRP A 5 21.08 -17.34 6.07
N LEU A 6 21.70 -16.58 5.16
CA LEU A 6 20.99 -15.89 4.07
C LEU A 6 20.40 -16.88 3.07
N SER A 7 21.00 -18.06 2.91
CA SER A 7 20.45 -19.12 2.05
C SER A 7 19.16 -19.77 2.59
N GLN A 8 18.76 -19.46 3.83
CA GLN A 8 17.45 -19.88 4.36
C GLN A 8 16.36 -18.82 4.14
N ILE A 9 16.71 -17.63 3.68
CA ILE A 9 15.78 -16.53 3.52
C ILE A 9 15.25 -16.55 2.10
N ASN A 10 13.98 -16.96 1.95
CA ASN A 10 13.28 -16.89 0.67
C ASN A 10 12.85 -15.41 0.40
N PRO A 11 13.42 -14.74 -0.63
CA PRO A 11 13.10 -13.34 -0.94
C PRO A 11 11.62 -13.13 -1.28
N GLN A 12 10.97 -14.11 -1.92
CA GLN A 12 9.54 -14.08 -2.18
C GLN A 12 8.75 -14.02 -0.87
N THR A 13 9.10 -14.85 0.11
CA THR A 13 8.41 -14.87 1.41
C THR A 13 8.58 -13.56 2.17
N ILE A 14 9.79 -12.98 2.18
CA ILE A 14 9.99 -11.65 2.78
C ILE A 14 9.06 -10.64 2.12
N TYR A 15 9.07 -10.58 0.79
CA TYR A 15 8.27 -9.61 0.05
C TYR A 15 6.78 -9.76 0.37
N LEU A 16 6.26 -10.99 0.44
CA LEU A 16 4.87 -11.27 0.78
C LEU A 16 4.52 -10.86 2.22
N ILE A 17 5.39 -11.15 3.20
CA ILE A 17 5.19 -10.76 4.60
C ILE A 17 5.21 -9.24 4.73
N LEU A 18 6.19 -8.57 4.13
CA LEU A 18 6.28 -7.11 4.18
C LEU A 18 5.09 -6.45 3.47
N SER A 19 4.62 -7.02 2.36
CA SER A 19 3.41 -6.54 1.68
C SER A 19 2.17 -6.67 2.55
N ALA A 20 2.04 -7.77 3.32
CA ALA A 20 0.98 -7.90 4.31
C ALA A 20 1.08 -6.83 5.41
N VAL A 21 2.30 -6.52 5.88
CA VAL A 21 2.51 -5.41 6.84
C VAL A 21 2.10 -4.07 6.24
N VAL A 22 2.48 -3.78 5.00
CA VAL A 22 2.09 -2.54 4.31
C VAL A 22 0.58 -2.43 4.18
N ALA A 23 -0.12 -3.53 3.90
CA ALA A 23 -1.58 -3.54 3.87
C ALA A 23 -2.20 -3.12 5.22
N LEU A 24 -1.63 -3.55 6.34
CA LEU A 24 -2.05 -3.12 7.67
C LEU A 24 -1.76 -1.63 7.91
N LEU A 25 -0.61 -1.13 7.44
CA LEU A 25 -0.26 0.28 7.56
C LEU A 25 -1.24 1.18 6.77
N ILE A 26 -1.60 0.80 5.54
CA ILE A 26 -2.61 1.53 4.73
C ILE A 26 -3.97 1.55 5.43
N TRP A 27 -4.37 0.43 6.05
CA TRP A 27 -5.61 0.40 6.82
C TRP A 27 -5.59 1.40 7.99
N ILE A 28 -4.50 1.40 8.75
CA ILE A 28 -4.27 2.29 9.88
C ILE A 28 -4.28 3.76 9.42
N GLU A 29 -3.62 4.07 8.30
CA GLU A 29 -3.63 5.40 7.69
C GLU A 29 -5.07 5.87 7.42
N GLY A 30 -5.90 5.00 6.83
CA GLY A 30 -7.32 5.28 6.59
C GLY A 30 -8.10 5.57 7.88
N GLU A 31 -7.87 4.81 8.95
CA GLU A 31 -8.50 5.06 10.26
C GLU A 31 -8.03 6.39 10.88
N MET A 32 -6.76 6.73 10.75
CA MET A 32 -6.22 8.02 11.22
C MET A 32 -6.85 9.21 10.47
N VAL A 33 -7.05 9.09 9.15
CA VAL A 33 -7.71 10.11 8.33
C VAL A 33 -9.20 10.23 8.69
N LYS A 34 -9.89 9.13 8.99
CA LYS A 34 -11.27 9.19 9.48
C LYS A 34 -11.36 9.92 10.82
N ALA A 35 -10.43 9.64 11.73
CA ALA A 35 -10.40 10.28 13.05
C ALA A 35 -10.21 11.81 12.97
N THR A 36 -9.57 12.31 11.90
CA THR A 36 -9.37 13.74 11.63
C THR A 36 -10.42 14.34 10.68
N LEU A 37 -11.56 13.67 10.49
CA LEU A 37 -12.65 14.10 9.60
C LEU A 37 -12.19 14.33 8.14
N GLY A 38 -11.19 13.58 7.68
CA GLY A 38 -10.62 13.69 6.34
C GLY A 38 -9.41 14.63 6.24
N LYS A 39 -9.08 15.41 7.28
CA LYS A 39 -7.88 16.25 7.27
C LYS A 39 -6.61 15.41 7.43
N LEU A 40 -5.49 15.83 6.86
CA LEU A 40 -4.22 15.14 7.06
C LEU A 40 -3.78 15.18 8.54
N PRO A 41 -3.58 14.03 9.21
CA PRO A 41 -3.03 13.99 10.56
C PRO A 41 -1.61 14.58 10.58
N LYS A 42 -1.33 15.46 11.54
CA LYS A 42 0.00 16.08 11.72
C LYS A 42 1.02 15.18 12.43
N SER A 43 0.72 13.90 12.59
CA SER A 43 1.57 12.99 13.36
C SER A 43 2.73 12.49 12.50
N ARG A 44 3.93 12.39 13.10
CA ARG A 44 5.11 11.82 12.40
C ARG A 44 4.87 10.38 11.94
N PHE A 45 4.06 9.65 12.68
CA PHE A 45 3.68 8.28 12.36
C PHE A 45 2.84 8.20 11.08
N PHE A 46 1.87 9.11 10.90
CA PHE A 46 1.10 9.21 9.65
C PHE A 46 2.02 9.44 8.46
N HIS A 47 2.91 10.44 8.54
CA HIS A 47 3.85 10.74 7.46
C HIS A 47 4.78 9.56 7.13
N LEU A 48 5.25 8.82 8.13
CA LEU A 48 6.06 7.63 7.91
C LEU A 48 5.27 6.57 7.14
N ILE A 49 4.02 6.31 7.51
CA ILE A 49 3.17 5.35 6.82
C ILE A 49 2.94 5.77 5.37
N SER A 50 2.55 7.03 5.12
CA SER A 50 2.27 7.50 3.76
C SER A 50 3.51 7.40 2.86
N VAL A 51 4.71 7.64 3.41
CA VAL A 51 5.98 7.46 2.68
C VAL A 51 6.24 5.98 2.38
N ILE A 52 6.03 5.10 3.37
CA ILE A 52 6.18 3.64 3.16
C ILE A 52 5.23 3.16 2.07
N ASP A 53 3.95 3.52 2.13
CA ASP A 53 2.93 3.16 1.14
C ASP A 53 3.35 3.63 -0.26
N THR A 54 3.69 4.91 -0.41
CA THR A 54 4.11 5.46 -1.70
C THR A 54 5.36 4.77 -2.25
N LEU A 55 6.37 4.51 -1.41
CA LEU A 55 7.60 3.81 -1.82
C LEU A 55 7.35 2.34 -2.17
N TRP A 56 6.36 1.71 -1.53
CA TRP A 56 6.07 0.30 -1.76
C TRP A 56 5.61 0.01 -3.19
N PHE A 57 5.06 1.01 -3.89
CA PHE A 57 4.75 0.90 -5.31
C PHE A 57 6.01 0.61 -6.14
N PHE A 58 7.07 1.37 -5.91
CA PHE A 58 8.34 1.19 -6.61
C PHE A 58 9.03 -0.11 -6.22
N VAL A 59 8.96 -0.49 -4.93
CA VAL A 59 9.45 -1.79 -4.47
C VAL A 59 8.71 -2.93 -5.18
N SER A 60 7.37 -2.87 -5.24
CA SER A 60 6.52 -3.88 -5.87
C SER A 60 6.84 -4.06 -7.36
N ILE A 61 7.04 -2.95 -8.09
CA ILE A 61 7.46 -3.01 -9.49
C ILE A 61 8.87 -3.61 -9.62
N SER A 62 9.82 -3.19 -8.78
CA SER A 62 11.20 -3.65 -8.85
C SER A 62 11.32 -5.16 -8.61
N VAL A 63 10.51 -5.69 -7.69
CA VAL A 63 10.45 -7.11 -7.35
C VAL A 63 10.06 -7.98 -8.55
N LEU A 64 9.23 -7.49 -9.47
CA LEU A 64 8.89 -8.22 -10.71
C LEU A 64 10.11 -8.49 -11.61
N TYR A 65 11.17 -7.71 -11.48
CA TYR A 65 12.38 -7.86 -12.30
C TYR A 65 13.54 -8.51 -11.54
N TRP A 66 13.55 -8.43 -10.20
CA TRP A 66 14.71 -8.79 -9.38
C TRP A 66 14.51 -10.07 -8.56
N ILE A 67 13.27 -10.53 -8.38
CA ILE A 67 12.95 -11.75 -7.63
C ILE A 67 12.28 -12.74 -8.58
N ASP A 68 12.71 -14.00 -8.53
CA ASP A 68 12.05 -15.09 -9.23
C ASP A 68 10.77 -15.48 -8.48
N LEU A 69 9.67 -14.84 -8.86
CA LEU A 69 8.36 -15.06 -8.27
C LEU A 69 7.64 -16.20 -8.99
N ASN A 70 7.07 -17.13 -8.23
CA ASN A 70 6.14 -18.09 -8.83
C ASN A 70 4.90 -17.34 -9.41
N PRO A 71 4.19 -17.93 -10.39
CA PRO A 71 3.08 -17.24 -11.06
C PRO A 71 1.98 -16.75 -10.11
N LEU A 72 1.75 -17.46 -9.01
CA LEU A 72 0.78 -17.05 -7.99
C LEU A 72 1.27 -15.83 -7.19
N ALA A 73 2.55 -15.77 -6.82
CA ALA A 73 3.14 -14.68 -6.08
C ALA A 73 3.29 -13.40 -6.90
N MET A 74 3.41 -13.50 -8.23
CA MET A 74 3.36 -12.36 -9.15
C MET A 74 2.05 -11.56 -9.05
N THR A 75 0.96 -12.19 -8.59
CA THR A 75 -0.33 -11.48 -8.42
C THR A 75 -0.25 -10.37 -7.37
N VAL A 76 0.62 -10.49 -6.36
CA VAL A 76 0.76 -9.52 -5.28
C VAL A 76 1.31 -8.17 -5.78
N PRO A 77 2.53 -8.08 -6.37
CA PRO A 77 3.04 -6.82 -6.90
C PRO A 77 2.14 -6.22 -8.00
N LEU A 78 1.54 -7.06 -8.84
CA LEU A 78 0.62 -6.60 -9.88
C LEU A 78 -0.66 -6.00 -9.30
N ALA A 79 -1.30 -6.68 -8.34
CA ALA A 79 -2.47 -6.15 -7.65
C ALA A 79 -2.13 -4.81 -7.00
N TYR A 80 -1.03 -4.75 -6.25
CA TYR A 80 -0.59 -3.51 -5.60
C TYR A 80 -0.43 -2.37 -6.62
N ALA A 81 0.30 -2.60 -7.72
CA ALA A 81 0.50 -1.58 -8.76
C ALA A 81 -0.81 -1.10 -9.40
N ILE A 82 -1.73 -2.01 -9.71
CA ILE A 82 -3.04 -1.67 -10.30
C ILE A 82 -3.88 -0.84 -9.34
N TYR A 83 -3.94 -1.23 -8.06
CA TYR A 83 -4.75 -0.51 -7.07
C TYR A 83 -4.15 0.84 -6.69
N THR A 84 -2.83 0.95 -6.56
CA THR A 84 -2.16 2.24 -6.28
C THR A 84 -2.39 3.23 -7.43
N THR A 85 -2.15 2.80 -8.67
CA THR A 85 -2.37 3.66 -9.85
C THR A 85 -3.85 4.03 -9.99
N GLY A 86 -4.76 3.08 -9.81
CA GLY A 86 -6.20 3.32 -9.77
C GLY A 86 -6.60 4.30 -8.67
N GLY A 87 -6.01 4.19 -7.48
CA GLY A 87 -6.23 5.09 -6.34
C GLY A 87 -5.79 6.53 -6.63
N TRP A 88 -4.64 6.72 -7.28
CA TRP A 88 -4.19 8.06 -7.70
C TRP A 88 -5.10 8.68 -8.76
N ILE A 89 -5.52 7.89 -9.75
CA ILE A 89 -6.47 8.35 -10.78
C ILE A 89 -7.79 8.72 -10.13
N TYR A 90 -8.36 7.83 -9.31
CA TYR A 90 -9.62 8.04 -8.62
C TYR A 90 -9.56 9.26 -7.69
N GLY A 91 -8.49 9.39 -6.90
CA GLY A 91 -8.27 10.53 -6.02
C GLY A 91 -8.19 11.85 -6.79
N THR A 92 -7.44 11.88 -7.90
CA THR A 92 -7.33 13.07 -8.76
C THR A 92 -8.68 13.48 -9.35
N VAL A 93 -9.45 12.51 -9.86
CA VAL A 93 -10.79 12.75 -10.42
C VAL A 93 -11.74 13.26 -9.33
N LEU A 94 -11.68 12.69 -8.13
CA LEU A 94 -12.56 13.04 -7.03
C LEU A 94 -12.27 14.45 -6.51
N LEU A 95 -11.00 14.80 -6.30
CA LEU A 95 -10.57 16.14 -5.88
C LEU A 95 -10.98 17.21 -6.91
N ARG A 96 -10.83 16.92 -8.21
CA ARG A 96 -11.30 17.83 -9.27
C ARG A 96 -12.81 18.07 -9.22
N ARG A 97 -13.61 17.06 -8.88
CA ARG A 97 -15.07 17.17 -8.76
C ARG A 97 -15.54 17.86 -7.48
N SER A 98 -14.73 17.84 -6.42
CA SER A 98 -15.07 18.37 -5.10
C SER A 98 -14.71 19.84 -4.88
N GLY A 99 -14.31 20.58 -5.91
CA GLY A 99 -14.00 22.02 -5.80
C GLY A 99 -12.58 22.42 -6.19
N GLY A 100 -11.76 21.48 -6.67
CA GLY A 100 -10.39 21.75 -7.13
C GLY A 100 -9.33 21.33 -6.12
N MET A 101 -8.05 21.52 -6.49
CA MET A 101 -6.95 21.36 -5.54
C MET A 101 -6.95 22.57 -4.59
N PRO A 102 -6.84 22.36 -3.27
CA PRO A 102 -6.76 23.46 -2.31
C PRO A 102 -5.51 24.30 -2.57
N ASP A 103 -5.59 25.60 -2.27
CA ASP A 103 -4.47 26.54 -2.42
C ASP A 103 -3.31 26.21 -1.44
N THR A 104 -3.62 25.53 -0.33
CA THR A 104 -2.63 25.07 0.66
C THR A 104 -2.80 23.58 0.99
N PRO A 105 -1.71 22.84 1.26
CA PRO A 105 -1.78 21.44 1.69
C PRO A 105 -2.59 21.22 2.98
N GLU A 106 -2.64 22.21 3.87
CA GLU A 106 -3.34 22.14 5.15
C GLU A 106 -4.87 22.14 5.00
N ASP A 107 -5.37 22.70 3.90
CA ASP A 107 -6.78 22.76 3.56
C ASP A 107 -7.25 21.50 2.80
N LEU A 108 -6.33 20.56 2.53
CA LEU A 108 -6.68 19.30 1.88
C LEU A 108 -7.53 18.43 2.81
N VAL A 109 -8.78 18.24 2.40
CA VAL A 109 -9.70 17.27 2.99
C VAL A 109 -9.82 16.08 2.05
N ILE A 110 -9.31 14.93 2.49
CA ILE A 110 -9.41 13.66 1.77
C ILE A 110 -10.90 13.25 1.76
N PRO A 111 -11.49 13.07 0.57
CA PRO A 111 -12.90 12.68 0.47
C PRO A 111 -13.13 11.29 1.08
N LYS A 112 -14.22 11.13 1.83
CA LYS A 112 -14.60 9.84 2.44
C LYS A 112 -14.59 8.65 1.46
N PRO A 113 -15.07 8.77 0.21
CA PRO A 113 -15.04 7.65 -0.74
C PRO A 113 -13.61 7.19 -1.07
N LEU A 114 -12.64 8.10 -1.09
CA LEU A 114 -11.23 7.77 -1.33
C LEU A 114 -10.63 7.00 -0.16
N VAL A 115 -10.96 7.39 1.08
CA VAL A 115 -10.53 6.68 2.29
C VAL A 115 -11.11 5.26 2.32
N SER A 116 -12.41 5.12 2.06
CA SER A 116 -13.07 3.81 2.02
C SER A 116 -12.51 2.91 0.90
N PHE A 117 -12.16 3.49 -0.25
CA PHE A 117 -11.50 2.77 -1.34
C PHE A 117 -10.13 2.22 -0.90
N GLY A 118 -9.28 3.06 -0.30
CA GLY A 118 -7.95 2.64 0.17
C GLY A 118 -8.03 1.54 1.23
N GLN A 119 -9.00 1.61 2.13
CA GLN A 119 -9.23 0.59 3.15
C GLN A 119 -9.79 -0.72 2.59
N ALA A 120 -10.72 -0.66 1.65
CA ALA A 120 -11.21 -1.86 0.97
C ALA A 120 -10.05 -2.55 0.24
N PHE A 121 -9.24 -1.77 -0.49
CA PHE A 121 -8.02 -2.26 -1.11
C PHE A 121 -7.09 -2.93 -0.10
N SER A 122 -6.81 -2.28 1.03
CA SER A 122 -5.85 -2.82 2.00
C SER A 122 -6.29 -4.15 2.61
N VAL A 123 -7.58 -4.33 2.90
CA VAL A 123 -8.13 -5.62 3.37
C VAL A 123 -8.03 -6.70 2.29
N THR A 124 -8.44 -6.38 1.06
CA THR A 124 -8.35 -7.33 -0.05
C THR A 124 -6.90 -7.71 -0.35
N PHE A 125 -5.99 -6.75 -0.31
CA PHE A 125 -4.56 -6.96 -0.54
C PHE A 125 -3.92 -7.77 0.58
N PHE A 126 -4.27 -7.51 1.84
CA PHE A 126 -3.83 -8.31 2.98
C PHE A 126 -4.28 -9.77 2.83
N ALA A 127 -5.57 -9.99 2.52
CA ALA A 127 -6.11 -11.32 2.31
C ALA A 127 -5.39 -12.06 1.17
N LEU A 128 -5.08 -11.37 0.07
CA LEU A 128 -4.28 -11.91 -1.03
C LEU A 128 -2.88 -12.31 -0.55
N CYS A 129 -2.19 -11.46 0.20
CA CYS A 129 -0.85 -11.78 0.73
C CYS A 129 -0.87 -13.04 1.61
N ILE A 130 -1.83 -13.16 2.54
CA ILE A 130 -1.99 -14.34 3.39
C ILE A 130 -2.34 -15.58 2.57
N PHE A 131 -3.25 -15.45 1.59
CA PHE A 131 -3.61 -16.56 0.71
C PHE A 131 -2.39 -17.09 -0.05
N VAL A 132 -1.60 -16.21 -0.66
CA VAL A 132 -0.39 -16.61 -1.39
C VAL A 132 0.65 -17.23 -0.45
N LEU A 133 0.84 -16.68 0.75
CA LEU A 133 1.74 -17.24 1.77
C LEU A 133 1.35 -18.67 2.13
N THR A 134 0.07 -18.93 2.38
CA THR A 134 -0.43 -20.28 2.73
C THR A 134 -0.46 -21.28 1.56
N LYS A 135 -0.25 -20.83 0.32
CA LYS A 135 -0.12 -21.68 -0.86
C LYS A 135 1.32 -21.86 -1.33
N THR A 136 2.24 -21.03 -0.83
CA THR A 136 3.68 -21.11 -1.11
C THR A 136 4.39 -22.09 -0.17
N TYR A 137 3.76 -22.44 0.96
CA TYR A 137 4.21 -23.41 1.97
C TYR A 137 3.14 -24.49 2.15
#